data_AF-A0A537NDM3-F1
#
_entry.id   AF-A0A537NDM3-F1
#
_cell.length_a   1.000
_cell.length_b   1.000
_cell.length_c   1.000
_cell.angle_alpha   90.00
_cell.angle_beta   90.00
_cell.angle_gamma   90.00
#
_symmetry.space_group_name_H-M   'P 1'
#
loop_
_entity.id
_entity.type
_entity.pdbx_description
1 polymer ?
#
loop_
_entity_poly.entity_id
_entity_poly.type
_entity_poly.pdbx_seq_one_letter_code
_entity_poly.pdbx_strand_id
1 'polypeptide(L)'
;MRIFLLTGVVSALSPGIPKADRVTFDFVEITKAAGMRIRLENISVSAQVAKIFELDSIGKFYFLGDGPNHYLLGIERADGVQAFDPRDISLDDLRNFIEGD
;
A
#
# COMPACT_ATOMS: atom_id res chain seq x y z
N MET A 1 15.16 3.42 -4.64
CA MET A 1 13.84 2.92 -5.06
C MET A 1 13.78 1.41 -4.86
N ARG A 2 12.94 0.91 -3.94
CA ARG A 2 12.79 -0.53 -3.66
C ARG A 2 11.32 -0.87 -3.43
N ILE A 3 10.84 -1.93 -4.08
CA ILE A 3 9.52 -2.51 -3.84
C ILE A 3 9.60 -3.43 -2.61
N PHE A 4 8.59 -3.37 -1.75
CA PHE A 4 8.46 -4.26 -0.60
C PHE A 4 7.00 -4.53 -0.27
N LEU A 5 6.76 -5.68 0.35
CA LEU A 5 5.45 -6.16 0.77
C LEU A 5 5.29 -6.03 2.29
N LEU A 6 4.14 -5.50 2.71
CA LEU A 6 3.67 -5.57 4.09
C LEU A 6 2.39 -6.41 4.16
N THR A 7 2.42 -7.47 4.98
CA THR A 7 1.23 -8.29 5.26
C THR A 7 0.77 -8.03 6.68
N GLY A 8 -0.50 -7.66 6.86
CA GLY A 8 -1.03 -7.33 8.18
C GLY A 8 -2.37 -6.61 8.13
N VAL A 9 -2.64 -5.81 9.16
CA VAL A 9 -3.83 -4.98 9.31
C VAL A 9 -3.43 -3.52 9.29
N VAL A 10 -4.16 -2.67 8.55
CA VAL A 10 -4.02 -1.21 8.65
C VAL A 10 -4.53 -0.76 10.02
N SER A 11 -3.63 -0.57 10.99
CA SER A 11 -3.98 -0.27 12.39
C SER A 11 -4.11 1.22 12.68
N ALA A 12 -3.54 2.07 11.82
CA ALA A 12 -3.74 3.51 11.86
C ALA A 12 -3.52 4.11 10.47
N LEU A 13 -4.25 5.19 10.15
CA LEU A 13 -4.15 5.90 8.88
C LEU A 13 -4.47 7.37 9.11
N SER A 14 -3.69 8.28 8.55
CA SER A 14 -4.04 9.71 8.57
C SER A 14 -5.30 9.97 7.72
N PRO A 15 -5.94 11.14 7.82
CA PRO A 15 -6.88 11.56 6.81
C PRO A 15 -6.22 11.57 5.43
N GLY A 16 -6.92 11.06 4.42
CA GLY A 16 -6.46 11.11 3.03
C GLY A 16 -6.66 12.51 2.46
N ILE A 17 -5.62 13.07 1.85
CA ILE A 17 -5.65 14.37 1.20
C ILE A 17 -5.75 14.15 -0.31
N PRO A 18 -6.88 14.48 -0.95
CA PRO A 18 -7.03 14.32 -2.38
C PRO A 18 -6.07 15.21 -3.17
N LYS A 19 -5.49 14.64 -4.23
CA LYS A 19 -4.73 15.29 -5.30
C LYS A 19 -5.38 14.89 -6.64
N ALA A 20 -4.88 15.43 -7.75
CA ALA A 20 -5.50 15.28 -9.07
C ALA A 20 -5.97 13.84 -9.38
N ASP A 21 -5.06 12.87 -9.32
CA ASP A 21 -5.32 11.45 -9.60
C ASP A 21 -4.83 10.52 -8.47
N ARG A 22 -4.48 11.11 -7.32
CA ARG A 22 -3.91 10.42 -6.16
C ARG A 22 -4.54 10.89 -4.85
N VAL A 23 -4.35 10.09 -3.82
CA VAL A 23 -4.60 10.49 -2.43
C VAL A 23 -3.27 10.38 -1.70
N THR A 24 -2.94 11.38 -0.90
CA THR A 24 -1.76 11.34 -0.03
C THR A 24 -2.16 11.17 1.41
N PHE A 25 -1.42 10.33 2.13
CA PHE A 25 -1.54 10.13 3.57
C PHE A 25 -0.22 10.55 4.21
N ASP A 26 -0.31 11.33 5.29
CA ASP A 26 0.87 11.70 6.07
C ASP A 26 1.50 10.44 6.66
N PHE A 27 0.68 9.50 7.13
CA PHE A 27 1.15 8.21 7.62
C PHE A 27 0.14 7.07 7.41
N VAL A 28 0.68 5.86 7.36
CA VAL A 28 -0.04 4.60 7.59
C VAL A 28 0.74 3.74 8.58
N GLU A 29 0.03 3.06 9.46
CA GLU A 29 0.58 2.00 10.29
C GLU A 29 -0.04 0.65 9.90
N ILE A 30 0.82 -0.35 9.70
CA ILE A 30 0.42 -1.74 9.47
C ILE A 30 0.94 -2.60 10.63
N THR A 31 0.01 -3.27 11.31
CA THR A 31 0.32 -4.27 12.33
C THR A 31 0.40 -5.65 11.70
N LYS A 32 1.57 -6.29 11.78
CA LYS A 32 1.79 -7.68 11.33
C LYS A 32 1.21 -8.69 12.31
N ALA A 33 1.02 -9.95 11.87
CA ALA A 33 0.48 -11.03 12.69
C ALA A 33 1.22 -11.26 14.02
N ALA A 34 2.53 -10.99 14.08
CA ALA A 34 3.34 -11.08 15.30
C ALA A 34 3.20 -9.87 16.25
N GLY A 35 2.27 -8.95 15.98
CA GLY A 35 2.06 -7.71 16.76
C GLY A 35 3.04 -6.57 16.43
N MET A 36 4.02 -6.81 15.55
CA MET A 36 4.96 -5.78 15.12
C MET A 36 4.24 -4.71 14.29
N ARG A 37 4.39 -3.44 14.68
CA ARG A 37 3.83 -2.27 13.98
C ARG A 37 4.89 -1.66 13.08
N ILE A 38 4.53 -1.42 11.83
CA ILE A 38 5.36 -0.68 10.87
C ILE A 38 4.60 0.57 10.47
N ARG A 39 5.23 1.72 10.70
CA ARG A 39 4.70 3.02 10.29
C ARG A 39 5.49 3.53 9.09
N LEU A 40 4.76 3.84 8.02
CA LEU A 40 5.29 4.54 6.86
C LEU A 40 4.78 5.98 6.90
N GLU A 41 5.58 6.90 6.38
CA GLU A 41 5.25 8.32 6.26
C GLU A 41 5.22 8.72 4.78
N ASN A 42 4.54 9.82 4.44
CA ASN A 42 4.44 10.40 3.09
C ASN A 42 4.01 9.38 2.02
N ILE A 43 2.82 8.78 2.21
CA ILE A 43 2.30 7.77 1.30
C ILE A 43 1.49 8.44 0.21
N SER A 44 1.78 8.13 -1.04
CA SER A 44 0.97 8.48 -2.19
C SER A 44 0.34 7.22 -2.78
N VAL A 45 -0.95 7.26 -3.03
CA VAL A 45 -1.71 6.14 -3.59
C VAL A 45 -2.56 6.65 -4.74
N SER A 46 -2.78 5.82 -5.76
CA SER A 46 -3.71 6.18 -6.81
C SER A 46 -5.14 6.33 -6.28
N ALA A 47 -5.94 7.20 -6.90
CA ALA A 47 -7.33 7.37 -6.50
C ALA A 47 -8.15 6.06 -6.61
N GLN A 48 -7.74 5.10 -7.45
CA GLN A 48 -8.41 3.80 -7.57
C GLN A 48 -8.06 2.88 -6.41
N VAL A 49 -6.78 2.75 -6.06
CA VAL A 49 -6.33 1.90 -4.94
C VAL A 49 -6.78 2.50 -3.60
N ALA A 50 -6.79 3.83 -3.48
CA ALA A 50 -7.24 4.55 -2.28
C ALA A 50 -8.69 4.21 -1.88
N LYS A 51 -9.57 3.87 -2.85
CA LYS A 51 -10.98 3.54 -2.57
C LYS A 51 -11.17 2.33 -1.68
N ILE A 52 -10.20 1.42 -1.67
CA ILE A 52 -10.26 0.18 -0.89
C ILE A 52 -9.24 0.17 0.25
N PHE A 53 -8.50 1.27 0.42
CA PHE A 53 -7.48 1.43 1.45
C PHE A 53 -8.08 2.13 2.66
N GLU A 54 -8.53 1.34 3.61
CA GLU A 54 -9.24 1.81 4.80
C GLU A 54 -8.63 1.24 6.08
N LEU A 55 -8.92 1.90 7.20
CA LEU A 55 -8.59 1.38 8.53
C LEU A 55 -9.17 -0.04 8.70
N ASP A 56 -8.47 -0.88 9.45
CA ASP A 56 -8.82 -2.28 9.70
C ASP A 56 -8.79 -3.20 8.47
N SER A 57 -8.39 -2.69 7.29
CA SER A 57 -8.13 -3.54 6.13
C SER A 57 -7.05 -4.57 6.45
N ILE A 58 -7.37 -5.84 6.24
CA ILE A 58 -6.44 -6.97 6.43
C ILE A 58 -5.99 -7.44 5.06
N GLY A 59 -4.68 -7.59 4.85
CA GLY A 59 -4.20 -8.07 3.56
C GLY A 59 -2.71 -7.91 3.34
N LYS A 60 -2.36 -7.94 2.06
CA LYS A 60 -1.04 -7.64 1.51
C LYS A 60 -1.06 -6.25 0.88
N PHE A 61 -0.07 -5.44 1.23
CA PHE A 61 0.08 -4.07 0.77
C PHE A 61 1.44 -3.91 0.10
N TYR A 62 1.44 -3.59 -1.18
CA TYR A 62 2.64 -3.50 -2.00
C TYR A 62 3.10 -2.05 -2.09
N PHE A 63 4.28 -1.76 -1.54
CA PHE A 63 4.81 -0.40 -1.50
C PHE A 63 6.08 -0.26 -2.33
N LEU A 64 6.28 0.94 -2.87
CA LEU A 64 7.56 1.42 -3.38
C LEU A 64 8.11 2.48 -2.44
N GLY A 65 9.32 2.26 -1.93
CA GLY A 65 10.04 3.28 -1.17
C GLY A 65 10.97 4.10 -2.08
N ASP A 66 10.82 5.43 -2.04
CA ASP A 66 11.70 6.39 -2.71
C ASP A 66 12.13 7.50 -1.75
N GLY A 67 13.26 7.26 -1.06
CA GLY A 67 13.76 8.16 -0.02
C GLY A 67 12.74 8.32 1.12
N PRO A 68 12.29 9.54 1.44
CA PRO A 68 11.29 9.78 2.47
C PRO A 68 9.84 9.50 2.02
N ASN A 69 9.61 9.21 0.72
CA ASN A 69 8.29 9.03 0.15
C ASN A 69 7.98 7.55 -0.06
N HIS A 70 6.72 7.19 0.08
CA HIS A 70 6.22 5.86 -0.20
C HIS A 70 5.07 5.91 -1.20
N TYR A 71 4.99 4.91 -2.06
CA TYR A 71 3.89 4.76 -3.01
C TYR A 71 3.19 3.43 -2.78
N LEU A 72 1.87 3.45 -2.54
CA LEU A 72 1.09 2.23 -2.44
C LEU A 72 0.65 1.80 -3.84
N LEU A 73 1.31 0.76 -4.35
CA LEU A 73 1.17 0.26 -5.71
C LEU A 73 -0.09 -0.59 -5.87
N GLY A 74 -0.45 -1.32 -4.80
CA GLY A 74 -1.64 -2.15 -4.80
C GLY A 74 -1.88 -2.86 -3.48
N ILE A 75 -3.06 -3.48 -3.41
CA ILE A 75 -3.60 -4.13 -2.22
C ILE A 75 -4.27 -5.44 -2.66
N GLU A 76 -4.00 -6.52 -1.91
CA GLU A 76 -4.82 -7.74 -1.89
C GLU A 76 -5.40 -7.91 -0.49
N ARG A 77 -6.70 -7.66 -0.32
CA ARG A 77 -7.38 -7.84 0.96
C ARG A 77 -7.74 -9.30 1.19
N ALA A 78 -7.80 -9.68 2.46
CA ALA A 78 -8.17 -11.04 2.88
C ALA A 78 -9.61 -11.42 2.51
N ASP A 79 -10.49 -10.45 2.27
CA ASP A 79 -11.86 -10.65 1.78
C ASP A 79 -11.95 -10.85 0.26
N GLY A 80 -10.81 -10.89 -0.44
CA GLY A 80 -10.74 -11.13 -1.89
C GLY A 80 -10.79 -9.87 -2.74
N VAL A 81 -10.93 -8.68 -2.16
CA VAL A 81 -10.87 -7.41 -2.90
C VAL A 81 -9.43 -7.07 -3.25
N GLN A 82 -9.18 -6.70 -4.51
CA GLN A 82 -7.85 -6.32 -4.98
C GLN A 82 -7.89 -5.06 -5.84
N ALA A 83 -6.85 -4.24 -5.76
CA ALA A 83 -6.63 -3.12 -6.66
C ALA A 83 -5.12 -2.88 -6.84
N PHE A 84 -4.72 -2.57 -8.08
CA PHE A 84 -3.35 -2.22 -8.45
C PHE A 84 -3.39 -1.01 -9.37
N ASP A 85 -2.44 -0.08 -9.24
CA ASP A 85 -2.25 0.98 -10.24
C ASP A 85 -1.20 0.55 -11.27
N PRO A 86 -1.61 0.26 -12.53
CA PRO A 86 -0.68 -0.14 -13.60
C PRO A 86 0.28 0.98 -14.03
N ARG A 87 0.06 2.23 -13.58
CA ARG A 87 0.94 3.38 -13.84
C ARG A 87 2.09 3.47 -12.85
N ASP A 88 1.92 2.92 -11.65
CA ASP A 88 2.93 2.94 -10.60
C ASP A 88 3.83 1.69 -10.64
N ILE A 89 3.37 0.60 -11.25
CA ILE A 89 4.13 -0.62 -11.47
C ILE A 89 3.58 -1.41 -12.66
N SER A 90 4.46 -1.96 -13.51
CA SER A 90 4.00 -2.87 -14.56
C SER A 90 3.49 -4.17 -13.90
N LEU A 91 2.40 -4.74 -14.41
CA LEU A 91 1.87 -6.01 -13.90
C LEU A 91 2.93 -7.13 -13.95
N ASP A 92 3.86 -7.06 -14.90
CA ASP A 92 4.97 -8.01 -15.01
C ASP A 92 6.00 -7.83 -13.90
N ASP A 93 6.34 -6.60 -13.51
CA ASP A 93 7.23 -6.34 -12.38
C ASP A 93 6.60 -6.78 -11.05
N LEU A 94 5.28 -6.56 -10.90
CA LEU A 94 4.56 -6.99 -9.72
C LEU A 94 4.42 -8.53 -9.68
N ARG A 95 4.19 -9.19 -10.82
CA ARG A 95 4.18 -10.65 -10.94
C ARG A 95 5.56 -11.25 -10.67
N ASN A 96 6.63 -10.69 -11.21
CA ASN A 96 8.00 -11.16 -10.95
C ASN A 96 8.37 -11.04 -9.47
N PHE A 97 7.87 -10.02 -8.77
CA PHE A 97 8.03 -9.88 -7.33
C PHE A 97 7.22 -10.91 -6.52
N ILE A 98 6.00 -11.24 -6.96
CA ILE A 98 5.14 -12.25 -6.31
C ILE A 98 5.61 -13.69 -6.59
N GLU A 99 6.10 -13.98 -7.79
CA GLU A 99 6.54 -15.31 -8.23
C GLU A 99 7.99 -15.63 -7.83
N GLY A 100 8.78 -14.60 -7.47
CA GLY A 100 10.20 -14.72 -7.13
C GLY A 100 10.53 -14.89 -5.64
N ASP A 101 9.53 -14.90 -4.76
CA ASP A 101 9.67 -15.03 -3.29
C ASP A 101 8.98 -16.31 -2.78
#